data_AF-A0A7X7HNN7-F1
#
_entry.id   AF-A0A7X7HNN7-F1
#
_cell.length_a   1.000
_cell.length_b   1.000
_cell.length_c   1.000
_cell.angle_alpha   90.00
_cell.angle_beta   90.00
_cell.angle_gamma   90.00
#
_symmetry.space_group_name_H-M   'P 1'
#
loop_
_entity.id
_entity.type
_entity.pdbx_description
1 polymer ?
#
loop_
_entity_poly.entity_id
_entity_poly.type
_entity_poly.pdbx_seq_one_letter_code
_entity_poly.pdbx_strand_id
1 'polypeptide(L)'
;MKRALIISFLSCITLLAASQETPLNTGWRAKKASEVSLDGCQLTADEPDLTGWINATVPGTVLTTLVNNGRMPEPWYGMNNEDIPDVWQAGRDYYTYWFFTRFSTGSVDSTRQVWLNFRGINYRAEIFLNGTRISDSINEGMFLRHKYNVTSLLNREEHNRLAIRVEPPLNPGNPNGGQGGDGTIGRDVTMQFTPGWDWIPPIRDRNTGIWDKVTIEVTGDIDIRNGFARTRVPGERLPEELQDPAFVTFSAELVNPTDKIVEGEIAVAYMGSTDKKKLKIPPTSTVTFTFREQKQTDPRIWWPNGMGQPSLYPAVITFHDKKGNTLDREDLMFGFRETGSYFDDSLGARVFTINGQKLFVRGANWIASDGMLRLSPERYEAEVRMHAEMNMNMIRVWGGSITERPEFYDACDRNGILVWQDLWITGDCNGRWPDTLRKADSQEVRRQYPDDDSLFLRSVEDQIIMLRNHPSLYLLCGGNEFPLPEGIDTLIQKRLEEIDGTRVWLDESTSEDLLRNTIGGTADGP
;
A
#
# COMPACT_ATOMS: atom_id res chain seq x y z
N MET A 1 25.91 -44.70 4.72
CA MET A 1 24.69 -45.03 5.48
C MET A 1 23.76 -43.83 5.41
N LYS A 2 22.61 -44.01 4.77
CA LYS A 2 21.63 -42.95 4.44
C LYS A 2 20.99 -42.43 5.73
N ARG A 3 21.13 -41.13 6.03
CA ARG A 3 20.36 -40.47 7.09
C ARG A 3 18.96 -40.18 6.55
N ALA A 4 17.98 -40.87 7.10
CA ALA A 4 16.57 -40.68 6.79
C ALA A 4 16.12 -39.31 7.32
N LEU A 5 15.62 -38.48 6.42
CA LEU A 5 14.95 -37.22 6.73
C LEU A 5 13.56 -37.59 7.28
N ILE A 6 13.37 -37.50 8.59
CA ILE A 6 12.04 -37.65 9.20
C ILE A 6 11.33 -36.31 9.02
N ILE A 7 10.53 -36.22 7.96
CA ILE A 7 9.55 -35.15 7.78
C ILE A 7 8.42 -35.44 8.77
N SER A 8 8.42 -34.72 9.89
CA SER A 8 7.32 -34.76 10.85
C SER A 8 6.14 -34.00 10.26
N PHE A 9 5.22 -34.72 9.61
CA PHE A 9 3.88 -34.21 9.30
C PHE A 9 3.10 -34.12 10.61
N LEU A 10 3.17 -32.98 11.30
CA LEU A 10 2.17 -32.63 12.30
C LEU A 10 0.90 -32.18 11.56
N SER A 11 0.02 -33.14 11.29
CA SER A 11 -1.36 -32.89 10.90
C SER A 11 -2.13 -32.32 12.10
N CYS A 12 -2.04 -31.01 12.31
CA CYS A 12 -3.03 -30.28 13.11
C CYS A 12 -4.19 -29.93 12.18
N ILE A 13 -5.33 -30.57 12.41
CA ILE A 13 -6.61 -30.18 11.81
C ILE A 13 -6.99 -28.83 12.43
N THR A 14 -6.53 -27.73 11.85
CA THR A 14 -7.11 -26.41 12.09
C THR A 14 -8.29 -26.27 11.15
N LEU A 15 -9.50 -26.25 11.70
CA LEU A 15 -10.69 -25.86 10.94
C LEU A 15 -10.41 -24.50 10.28
N LEU A 16 -10.53 -24.50 8.95
CA LEU A 16 -10.50 -23.36 8.05
C LEU A 16 -11.53 -22.32 8.51
N ALA A 17 -11.06 -21.30 9.20
CA ALA A 17 -11.71 -20.00 9.25
C ALA A 17 -10.60 -18.97 9.01
N ALA A 18 -10.14 -18.90 7.76
CA ALA A 18 -9.43 -17.72 7.28
C ALA A 18 -10.40 -16.53 7.35
N SER A 19 -9.93 -15.31 7.62
CA SER A 19 -10.62 -14.15 7.06
C SER A 19 -10.59 -14.36 5.55
N GLN A 20 -11.75 -14.72 4.98
CA GLN A 20 -11.86 -15.07 3.59
C GLN A 20 -12.17 -13.79 2.82
N GLU A 21 -11.12 -13.03 2.49
CA GLU A 21 -11.24 -11.99 1.48
C GLU A 21 -11.57 -12.62 0.13
N THR A 22 -12.75 -12.28 -0.39
CA THR A 22 -13.19 -12.69 -1.71
C THR A 22 -12.92 -11.54 -2.68
N PRO A 23 -12.00 -11.69 -3.64
CA PRO A 23 -11.71 -10.64 -4.60
C PRO A 23 -12.89 -10.39 -5.53
N LEU A 24 -13.27 -9.12 -5.69
CA LEU A 24 -14.21 -8.67 -6.72
C LEU A 24 -13.40 -8.21 -7.94
N ASN A 25 -12.85 -9.15 -8.70
CA ASN A 25 -11.97 -8.86 -9.85
C ASN A 25 -12.55 -9.32 -11.21
N THR A 26 -13.84 -9.69 -11.24
CA THR A 26 -14.52 -10.14 -12.46
C THR A 26 -15.89 -9.47 -12.60
N GLY A 27 -16.48 -9.54 -13.80
CA GLY A 27 -17.83 -9.04 -14.06
C GLY A 27 -17.98 -7.52 -14.12
N TRP A 28 -16.89 -6.77 -13.97
CA TRP A 28 -16.91 -5.32 -14.03
C TRP A 28 -17.21 -4.79 -15.43
N ARG A 29 -18.01 -3.74 -15.48
CA ARG A 29 -18.37 -2.98 -16.66
C ARG A 29 -18.05 -1.52 -16.44
N ALA A 30 -17.67 -0.81 -17.50
CA ALA A 30 -17.38 0.61 -17.43
C ALA A 30 -18.09 1.39 -18.54
N LYS A 31 -18.42 2.65 -18.23
CA LYS A 31 -18.95 3.61 -19.20
C LYS A 31 -18.58 5.03 -18.78
N LYS A 32 -18.32 5.90 -19.75
CA LYS A 32 -18.00 7.31 -19.49
C LYS A 32 -19.16 7.97 -18.76
N ALA A 33 -18.87 8.75 -17.72
CA ALA A 33 -19.90 9.29 -16.83
C ALA A 33 -20.88 10.23 -17.54
N SER A 34 -20.42 11.01 -18.52
CA SER A 34 -21.27 11.91 -19.32
C SER A 34 -22.26 11.17 -20.24
N GLU A 35 -22.10 9.86 -20.42
CA GLU A 35 -23.00 9.01 -21.22
C GLU A 35 -23.98 8.19 -20.36
N VAL A 36 -24.00 8.42 -19.04
CA VAL A 36 -24.89 7.77 -18.08
C VAL A 36 -25.80 8.84 -17.47
N SER A 37 -27.10 8.74 -17.74
CA SER A 37 -28.11 9.70 -17.22
C SER A 37 -28.60 9.38 -15.81
N LEU A 38 -28.36 8.15 -15.34
CA LEU A 38 -28.72 7.71 -13.99
C LEU A 38 -27.67 8.17 -12.98
N ASP A 39 -28.10 8.55 -11.78
CA ASP A 39 -27.19 8.67 -10.65
C ASP A 39 -26.77 7.28 -10.11
N GLY A 40 -25.82 7.27 -9.17
CA GLY A 40 -25.28 6.02 -8.61
C GLY A 40 -26.29 5.22 -7.77
N CYS A 41 -27.26 5.89 -7.14
CA CYS A 41 -28.33 5.22 -6.41
C CYS A 41 -29.25 4.52 -7.42
N GLN A 42 -29.71 5.21 -8.45
CA GLN A 42 -30.56 4.63 -9.50
C GLN A 42 -29.85 3.49 -10.24
N LEU A 43 -28.55 3.64 -10.52
CA LEU A 43 -27.74 2.63 -11.21
C LEU A 43 -27.61 1.32 -10.41
N THR A 44 -27.76 1.37 -9.09
CA THR A 44 -27.58 0.21 -8.21
C THR A 44 -28.87 -0.27 -7.53
N ALA A 45 -29.96 0.49 -7.59
CA ALA A 45 -31.25 0.10 -7.01
C ALA A 45 -31.84 -1.14 -7.71
N ASP A 46 -31.91 -1.09 -9.04
CA ASP A 46 -32.44 -2.14 -9.90
C ASP A 46 -31.38 -2.61 -10.91
N GLU A 47 -31.75 -3.59 -11.73
CA GLU A 47 -30.89 -4.11 -12.79
C GLU A 47 -30.79 -3.08 -13.94
N PRO A 48 -29.62 -2.45 -14.16
CA PRO A 48 -29.52 -1.39 -15.17
C PRO A 48 -29.36 -1.96 -16.58
N ASP A 49 -29.81 -1.20 -17.58
CA ASP A 49 -29.44 -1.47 -18.97
C ASP A 49 -27.95 -1.14 -19.19
N LEU A 50 -27.15 -2.19 -19.37
CA LEU A 50 -25.72 -2.08 -19.62
C LEU A 50 -25.37 -2.03 -21.12
N THR A 51 -26.35 -1.71 -21.99
CA THR A 51 -26.09 -1.47 -23.41
C THR A 51 -25.08 -0.34 -23.61
N GLY A 52 -24.05 -0.62 -24.41
CA GLY A 52 -22.94 0.30 -24.68
C GLY A 52 -21.89 0.39 -23.57
N TRP A 53 -22.07 -0.26 -22.42
CA TRP A 53 -20.99 -0.41 -21.44
C TRP A 53 -19.93 -1.38 -21.97
N ILE A 54 -18.67 -1.17 -21.63
CA ILE A 54 -17.56 -2.06 -22.01
C ILE A 54 -17.14 -2.93 -20.82
N ASN A 55 -16.36 -3.99 -21.05
CA ASN A 55 -15.80 -4.77 -19.95
C ASN A 55 -14.71 -3.94 -19.28
N ALA A 56 -14.73 -3.82 -17.95
CA ALA A 56 -13.73 -3.04 -17.24
C ALA A 56 -12.64 -3.93 -16.64
N THR A 57 -11.42 -3.38 -16.57
CA THR A 57 -10.29 -4.02 -15.91
C THR A 57 -10.21 -3.49 -14.48
N VAL A 58 -10.47 -4.35 -13.49
CA VAL A 58 -10.35 -4.03 -12.05
C VAL A 58 -9.62 -5.21 -11.37
N PRO A 59 -8.45 -5.00 -10.74
CA PRO A 59 -7.71 -3.73 -10.66
C PRO A 59 -7.20 -3.24 -12.02
N GLY A 60 -7.26 -1.92 -12.25
CA GLY A 60 -6.80 -1.29 -13.48
C GLY A 60 -7.27 0.16 -13.64
N THR A 61 -6.83 0.80 -14.72
CA THR A 61 -7.18 2.19 -15.06
C THR A 61 -8.27 2.26 -16.13
N VAL A 62 -8.82 3.46 -16.33
CA VAL A 62 -9.71 3.76 -17.45
C VAL A 62 -8.98 3.53 -18.78
N LEU A 63 -7.73 3.98 -18.91
CA LEU A 63 -6.93 3.74 -20.12
C LEU A 63 -6.71 2.25 -20.35
N THR A 64 -6.36 1.48 -19.33
CA THR A 64 -6.21 0.01 -19.43
C THR A 64 -7.51 -0.64 -19.91
N THR A 65 -8.65 -0.18 -19.37
CA THR A 65 -9.99 -0.64 -19.79
C THR A 65 -10.25 -0.30 -21.26
N LEU A 66 -9.92 0.90 -21.72
CA LEU A 66 -10.12 1.31 -23.12
C LEU A 66 -9.22 0.53 -24.08
N VAL A 67 -7.94 0.33 -23.74
CA VAL A 67 -6.98 -0.46 -24.54
C VAL A 67 -7.43 -1.92 -24.65
N ASN A 68 -7.81 -2.56 -23.55
CA ASN A 68 -8.26 -3.95 -23.55
C ASN A 68 -9.53 -4.19 -24.37
N ASN A 69 -10.35 -3.15 -24.59
CA ASN A 69 -11.54 -3.21 -25.43
C ASN A 69 -11.29 -2.67 -26.87
N GLY A 70 -10.04 -2.41 -27.25
CA GLY A 70 -9.67 -1.89 -28.58
C GLY A 70 -10.23 -0.50 -28.87
N ARG A 71 -10.59 0.29 -27.83
CA ARG A 71 -11.07 1.68 -27.96
C ARG A 71 -9.94 2.68 -28.07
N MET A 72 -8.76 2.32 -27.56
CA MET A 72 -7.51 3.06 -27.68
C MET A 72 -6.40 2.10 -28.13
N PRO A 73 -5.40 2.58 -28.89
CA PRO A 73 -4.25 1.75 -29.25
C PRO A 73 -3.37 1.47 -28.02
N GLU A 74 -2.55 0.41 -28.07
CA GLU A 74 -1.55 0.11 -27.03
C GLU A 74 -0.51 1.26 -26.97
N PRO A 75 -0.44 2.04 -25.88
CA PRO A 75 0.37 3.26 -25.81
C PRO A 75 1.88 3.01 -25.94
N TRP A 76 2.35 1.81 -25.56
CA TRP A 76 3.79 1.49 -25.59
C TRP A 76 4.31 1.07 -26.97
N TYR A 77 3.45 1.02 -27.98
CA TYR A 77 3.83 0.65 -29.34
C TYR A 77 3.98 1.87 -30.24
N GLY A 78 5.20 2.08 -30.77
CA GLY A 78 5.47 3.14 -31.74
C GLY A 78 5.10 4.53 -31.21
N MET A 79 4.26 5.26 -31.97
CA MET A 79 3.77 6.59 -31.60
C MET A 79 2.31 6.59 -31.12
N ASN A 80 1.74 5.41 -30.84
CA ASN A 80 0.32 5.26 -30.48
C ASN A 80 -0.08 6.14 -29.28
N ASN A 81 0.84 6.42 -28.36
CA ASN A 81 0.56 7.30 -27.24
C ASN A 81 0.10 8.70 -27.68
N GLU A 82 0.55 9.20 -28.83
CA GLU A 82 0.14 10.51 -29.37
C GLU A 82 -1.29 10.53 -29.92
N ASP A 83 -1.84 9.37 -30.24
CA ASP A 83 -3.21 9.23 -30.75
C ASP A 83 -4.26 9.17 -29.62
N ILE A 84 -3.81 9.07 -28.37
CA ILE A 84 -4.67 8.95 -27.19
C ILE A 84 -4.85 10.35 -26.56
N PRO A 85 -6.09 10.86 -26.42
CA PRO A 85 -6.33 12.17 -25.84
C PRO A 85 -5.78 12.27 -24.42
N ASP A 86 -4.95 13.27 -24.15
CA ASP A 86 -4.43 13.52 -22.81
C ASP A 86 -5.46 14.27 -21.96
N VAL A 87 -5.61 13.88 -20.70
CA VAL A 87 -6.61 14.44 -19.76
C VAL A 87 -6.45 15.95 -19.57
N TRP A 88 -5.23 16.49 -19.71
CA TRP A 88 -4.99 17.93 -19.61
C TRP A 88 -5.74 18.72 -20.70
N GLN A 89 -5.66 18.28 -21.96
CA GLN A 89 -6.34 18.91 -23.09
C GLN A 89 -7.81 18.51 -23.17
N ALA A 90 -8.14 17.24 -22.93
CA ALA A 90 -9.50 16.71 -23.07
C ALA A 90 -10.42 17.10 -21.90
N GLY A 91 -9.84 17.50 -20.77
CA GLY A 91 -10.54 17.76 -19.52
C GLY A 91 -10.81 16.48 -18.70
N ARG A 92 -10.95 16.65 -17.39
CA ARG A 92 -11.16 15.54 -16.43
C ARG A 92 -12.37 14.68 -16.79
N ASP A 93 -13.47 15.31 -17.23
CA ASP A 93 -14.71 14.63 -17.62
C ASP A 93 -14.53 13.58 -18.73
N TYR A 94 -13.49 13.72 -19.58
CA TYR A 94 -13.19 12.74 -20.61
C TYR A 94 -12.85 11.36 -20.03
N TYR A 95 -12.16 11.34 -18.88
CA TYR A 95 -11.72 10.15 -18.17
C TYR A 95 -12.48 9.90 -16.86
N THR A 96 -13.56 10.63 -16.59
CA THR A 96 -14.50 10.30 -15.52
C THR A 96 -15.42 9.16 -15.95
N TYR A 97 -15.35 8.01 -15.27
CA TYR A 97 -16.07 6.78 -15.64
C TYR A 97 -16.85 6.20 -14.47
N TRP A 98 -17.99 5.59 -14.80
CA TRP A 98 -18.64 4.63 -13.91
C TRP A 98 -18.01 3.26 -14.10
N PHE A 99 -17.75 2.57 -12.99
CA PHE A 99 -17.45 1.16 -12.90
C PHE A 99 -18.61 0.47 -12.18
N PHE A 100 -19.17 -0.58 -12.77
CA PHE A 100 -20.32 -1.31 -12.25
C PHE A 100 -20.03 -2.80 -12.21
N THR A 101 -20.39 -3.48 -11.12
CA THR A 101 -20.33 -4.94 -11.04
C THR A 101 -21.48 -5.50 -10.21
N ARG A 102 -21.65 -6.82 -10.29
CA ARG A 102 -22.55 -7.60 -9.44
C ARG A 102 -21.72 -8.58 -8.64
N PHE A 103 -22.10 -8.79 -7.38
CA PHE A 103 -21.51 -9.84 -6.56
C PHE A 103 -22.56 -10.53 -5.72
N SER A 104 -22.27 -11.76 -5.30
CA SER A 104 -23.06 -12.47 -4.31
C SER A 104 -22.18 -12.73 -3.09
N THR A 105 -22.75 -12.57 -1.91
CA THR A 105 -22.08 -12.91 -0.64
C THR A 105 -22.37 -14.36 -0.22
N GLY A 106 -23.18 -15.10 -0.99
CA GLY A 106 -23.70 -16.41 -0.59
C GLY A 106 -24.65 -16.31 0.61
N SER A 107 -24.90 -17.44 1.27
CA SER A 107 -25.69 -17.46 2.51
C SER A 107 -24.86 -16.95 3.69
N VAL A 108 -24.84 -15.63 3.89
CA VAL A 108 -24.28 -15.01 5.08
C VAL A 108 -25.34 -15.00 6.19
N ASP A 109 -25.06 -15.69 7.30
CA ASP A 109 -25.94 -15.66 8.48
C ASP A 109 -26.15 -14.22 8.96
N SER A 110 -27.35 -13.93 9.44
CA SER A 110 -27.76 -12.69 10.09
C SER A 110 -26.80 -12.18 11.18
N THR A 111 -25.98 -13.05 11.77
CA THR A 111 -25.03 -12.71 12.84
C THR A 111 -23.62 -12.35 12.33
N ARG A 112 -23.41 -12.31 11.00
CA ARG A 112 -22.13 -11.97 10.40
C ARG A 112 -22.13 -10.53 9.90
N GLN A 113 -20.94 -9.95 9.86
CA GLN A 113 -20.69 -8.63 9.28
C GLN A 113 -20.03 -8.83 7.92
N VAL A 114 -20.37 -7.97 6.96
CA VAL A 114 -19.79 -7.96 5.62
C VAL A 114 -19.16 -6.61 5.35
N TRP A 115 -17.92 -6.64 4.90
CA TRP A 115 -17.10 -5.48 4.62
C TRP A 115 -16.77 -5.40 3.13
N LEU A 116 -16.88 -4.20 2.57
CA LEU A 116 -16.39 -3.88 1.23
C LEU A 116 -15.09 -3.09 1.36
N ASN A 117 -14.03 -3.64 0.79
CA ASN A 117 -12.66 -3.13 0.91
C ASN A 117 -12.17 -2.63 -0.45
N PHE A 118 -11.50 -1.49 -0.45
CA PHE A 118 -10.74 -0.94 -1.59
C PHE A 118 -9.31 -0.70 -1.13
N ARG A 119 -8.34 -1.28 -1.81
CA ARG A 119 -6.93 -1.04 -1.50
C ARG A 119 -6.36 0.22 -2.16
N GLY A 120 -6.97 0.66 -3.27
CA GLY A 120 -6.56 1.88 -3.95
C GLY A 120 -7.50 2.28 -5.09
N ILE A 121 -7.87 3.57 -5.11
CA ILE A 121 -8.61 4.21 -6.20
C ILE A 121 -7.89 5.53 -6.52
N ASN A 122 -7.71 5.84 -7.79
CA ASN A 122 -7.11 7.10 -8.23
C ASN A 122 -8.11 7.85 -9.14
N TYR A 123 -8.53 9.07 -8.87
CA TYR A 123 -8.20 9.90 -7.72
C TYR A 123 -9.40 10.15 -6.81
N ARG A 124 -10.55 10.53 -7.36
CA ARG A 124 -11.78 10.75 -6.59
C ARG A 124 -12.82 9.70 -6.88
N ALA A 125 -13.52 9.23 -5.85
CA ALA A 125 -14.52 8.19 -6.01
C ALA A 125 -15.77 8.38 -5.15
N GLU A 126 -16.92 8.14 -5.78
CA GLU A 126 -18.22 8.00 -5.12
C GLU A 126 -18.67 6.55 -5.27
N ILE A 127 -19.05 5.92 -4.14
CA ILE A 127 -19.35 4.48 -4.08
C ILE A 127 -20.81 4.27 -3.70
N PHE A 128 -21.50 3.43 -4.47
CA PHE A 128 -22.92 3.15 -4.33
C PHE A 128 -23.16 1.64 -4.32
N LEU A 129 -24.03 1.19 -3.43
CA LEU A 129 -24.43 -0.20 -3.28
C LEU A 129 -25.93 -0.28 -3.09
N ASN A 130 -26.61 -1.07 -3.92
CA ASN A 130 -28.04 -1.38 -3.82
C ASN A 130 -28.95 -0.16 -3.60
N GLY A 131 -28.73 0.93 -4.34
CA GLY A 131 -29.54 2.13 -4.23
C GLY A 131 -29.09 3.13 -3.17
N THR A 132 -27.99 2.87 -2.47
CA THR A 132 -27.48 3.74 -1.40
C THR A 132 -26.03 4.12 -1.64
N ARG A 133 -25.72 5.41 -1.47
CA ARG A 133 -24.34 5.91 -1.40
C ARG A 133 -23.71 5.47 -0.07
N ILE A 134 -22.57 4.80 -0.11
CA ILE A 134 -21.96 4.17 1.09
C ILE A 134 -21.35 5.19 2.05
N SER A 135 -20.88 6.34 1.54
CA SER A 135 -20.27 7.41 2.32
C SER A 135 -20.77 8.78 1.86
N ASP A 136 -21.03 9.68 2.80
CA ASP A 136 -21.41 11.07 2.51
C ASP A 136 -20.26 11.87 1.88
N SER A 137 -19.01 11.52 2.21
CA SER A 137 -17.82 12.13 1.62
C SER A 137 -17.44 11.48 0.28
N ILE A 138 -16.68 12.21 -0.52
CA ILE A 138 -16.00 11.67 -1.70
C ILE A 138 -14.66 11.11 -1.24
N ASN A 139 -14.32 9.90 -1.66
CA ASN A 139 -12.99 9.36 -1.44
C ASN A 139 -12.02 10.12 -2.34
N GLU A 140 -10.87 10.54 -1.80
CA GLU A 140 -9.86 11.31 -2.50
C GLU A 140 -8.48 10.83 -2.04
N GLY A 141 -7.49 10.86 -2.95
CA GLY A 141 -6.16 10.32 -2.69
C GLY A 141 -5.96 8.94 -3.30
N MET A 142 -4.81 8.75 -3.96
CA MET A 142 -4.48 7.47 -4.60
C MET A 142 -4.18 6.34 -3.59
N PHE A 143 -3.66 6.71 -2.42
CA PHE A 143 -2.97 5.81 -1.49
C PHE A 143 -3.77 5.49 -0.22
N LEU A 144 -5.05 5.87 -0.13
CA LEU A 144 -5.88 5.49 1.01
C LEU A 144 -6.59 4.16 0.75
N ARG A 145 -6.46 3.23 1.70
CA ARG A 145 -7.36 2.07 1.80
C ARG A 145 -8.68 2.48 2.42
N HIS A 146 -9.77 1.90 1.93
CA HIS A 146 -11.11 2.11 2.46
C HIS A 146 -11.77 0.78 2.79
N LYS A 147 -12.42 0.70 3.96
CA LYS A 147 -13.15 -0.48 4.44
C LYS A 147 -14.50 -0.06 5.01
N TYR A 148 -15.59 -0.48 4.37
CA TYR A 148 -16.96 -0.10 4.72
C TYR A 148 -17.75 -1.30 5.23
N ASN A 149 -18.43 -1.18 6.37
CA ASN A 149 -19.42 -2.18 6.76
C ASN A 149 -20.66 -2.01 5.87
N VAL A 150 -20.94 -2.98 5.02
CA VAL A 150 -22.06 -2.95 4.07
C VAL A 150 -23.19 -3.89 4.47
N THR A 151 -23.13 -4.50 5.65
CA THR A 151 -24.06 -5.55 6.11
C THR A 151 -25.52 -5.13 6.02
N SER A 152 -25.84 -3.88 6.39
CA SER A 152 -27.20 -3.33 6.35
C SER A 152 -27.70 -3.00 4.95
N LEU A 153 -26.80 -2.89 3.97
CA LEU A 153 -27.10 -2.54 2.58
C LEU A 153 -27.24 -3.77 1.69
N LEU A 154 -26.90 -4.97 2.18
CA LEU A 154 -26.88 -6.17 1.35
C LEU A 154 -28.27 -6.67 0.99
N ASN A 155 -28.43 -6.98 -0.30
CA ASN A 155 -29.48 -7.85 -0.79
C ASN A 155 -29.07 -9.30 -0.51
N ARG A 156 -29.81 -10.00 0.35
CA ARG A 156 -29.50 -11.38 0.78
C ARG A 156 -30.05 -12.46 -0.14
N GLU A 157 -31.09 -12.13 -0.91
CA GLU A 157 -31.79 -13.08 -1.80
C GLU A 157 -31.38 -12.94 -3.27
N GLU A 158 -30.82 -11.78 -3.63
CA GLU A 158 -30.39 -11.45 -4.99
C GLU A 158 -28.91 -11.08 -5.04
N HIS A 159 -28.42 -10.79 -6.25
CA HIS A 159 -27.11 -10.16 -6.42
C HIS A 159 -27.11 -8.75 -5.81
N ASN A 160 -25.95 -8.39 -5.27
CA ASN A 160 -25.63 -7.05 -4.84
C ASN A 160 -25.03 -6.29 -6.03
N ARG A 161 -25.47 -5.05 -6.23
CA ARG A 161 -25.10 -4.18 -7.35
C ARG A 161 -24.23 -3.04 -6.81
N LEU A 162 -22.99 -2.98 -7.28
CA LEU A 162 -21.98 -2.02 -6.85
C LEU A 162 -21.63 -1.11 -8.02
N ALA A 163 -21.68 0.20 -7.79
CA ALA A 163 -21.22 1.21 -8.74
C ALA A 163 -20.21 2.16 -8.09
N ILE A 164 -19.15 2.50 -8.81
CA ILE A 164 -18.17 3.50 -8.42
C ILE A 164 -18.01 4.50 -9.56
N ARG A 165 -18.24 5.78 -9.27
CA ARG A 165 -17.87 6.87 -10.18
C ARG A 165 -16.47 7.33 -9.84
N VAL A 166 -15.52 7.16 -10.76
CA VAL A 166 -14.11 7.52 -10.56
C VAL A 166 -13.76 8.72 -11.44
N GLU A 167 -13.16 9.74 -10.84
CA GLU A 167 -12.69 10.95 -11.51
C GLU A 167 -11.14 11.04 -11.47
N PRO A 168 -10.52 11.65 -12.50
CA PRO A 168 -9.09 11.92 -12.51
C PRO A 168 -8.61 12.85 -11.38
N PRO A 169 -7.28 12.93 -11.13
CA PRO A 169 -6.67 13.95 -10.28
C PRO A 169 -7.23 15.35 -10.56
N LEU A 170 -7.32 16.18 -9.52
CA LEU A 170 -7.87 17.54 -9.61
C LEU A 170 -6.96 18.44 -10.46
N ASN A 171 -5.66 18.22 -10.38
CA ASN A 171 -4.60 18.98 -11.01
C ASN A 171 -3.77 18.05 -11.93
N PRO A 172 -4.31 17.55 -13.07
CA PRO A 172 -3.62 16.55 -13.89
C PRO A 172 -2.33 17.04 -14.56
N GLY A 173 -2.10 18.35 -14.62
CA GLY A 173 -0.90 18.99 -15.15
C GLY A 173 -0.66 18.87 -16.65
N ASN A 174 -0.09 19.94 -17.22
CA ASN A 174 0.33 19.96 -18.62
C ASN A 174 1.58 19.11 -18.82
N PRO A 175 1.56 18.10 -19.72
CA PRO A 175 2.71 17.23 -19.94
C PRO A 175 3.93 17.92 -20.56
N ASN A 176 3.75 19.10 -21.19
CA ASN A 176 4.83 19.78 -21.93
C ASN A 176 5.81 20.58 -21.04
N GLY A 177 5.78 20.39 -19.72
CA GLY A 177 6.61 21.13 -18.76
C GLY A 177 7.98 20.54 -18.40
N GLY A 178 8.36 19.41 -19.02
CA GLY A 178 9.56 18.65 -18.65
C GLY A 178 9.22 17.51 -17.69
N GLN A 179 10.14 17.18 -16.78
CA GLN A 179 9.91 16.14 -15.76
C GLN A 179 8.75 16.53 -14.85
N GLY A 180 7.72 15.68 -14.77
CA GLY A 180 6.49 15.94 -14.01
C GLY A 180 5.59 16.98 -14.68
N GLY A 181 5.79 17.25 -15.97
CA GLY A 181 5.05 18.27 -16.71
C GLY A 181 5.25 19.66 -16.10
N ASP A 182 4.17 20.44 -16.03
CA ASP A 182 4.18 21.78 -15.43
C ASP A 182 4.27 21.78 -13.89
N GLY A 183 4.35 20.60 -13.26
CA GLY A 183 4.51 20.40 -11.82
C GLY A 183 3.20 20.37 -11.02
N THR A 184 2.07 20.77 -11.60
CA THR A 184 0.81 20.91 -10.85
C THR A 184 0.21 19.58 -10.39
N ILE A 185 0.65 18.46 -10.97
CA ILE A 185 0.32 17.12 -10.46
C ILE A 185 0.75 16.92 -9.00
N GLY A 186 1.81 17.59 -8.56
CA GLY A 186 2.30 17.53 -7.18
C GLY A 186 1.32 18.11 -6.16
N ARG A 187 0.31 18.88 -6.59
CA ARG A 187 -0.75 19.41 -5.74
C ARG A 187 -1.67 18.31 -5.21
N ASP A 188 -1.80 17.22 -5.95
CA ASP A 188 -2.62 16.07 -5.59
C ASP A 188 -1.77 14.96 -4.96
N VAL A 189 -2.37 14.17 -4.07
CA VAL A 189 -1.71 13.03 -3.41
C VAL A 189 -1.77 11.79 -4.33
N THR A 190 -0.93 11.80 -5.37
CA THR A 190 -0.85 10.77 -6.44
C THR A 190 0.58 10.65 -7.01
N MET A 191 0.76 9.86 -8.07
CA MET A 191 2.04 9.69 -8.76
C MET A 191 2.43 10.92 -9.57
N GLN A 192 3.60 11.48 -9.28
CA GLN A 192 4.08 12.70 -9.94
C GLN A 192 4.69 12.47 -11.32
N PHE A 193 5.06 11.23 -11.70
CA PHE A 193 5.59 10.97 -13.06
C PHE A 193 4.53 11.00 -14.17
N THR A 194 3.23 10.95 -13.82
CA THR A 194 2.16 10.68 -14.78
C THR A 194 1.95 11.75 -15.87
N PRO A 195 2.33 13.03 -15.71
CA PRO A 195 2.41 13.98 -16.82
C PRO A 195 3.61 13.75 -17.76
N GLY A 196 4.44 12.75 -17.50
CA GLY A 196 5.64 12.43 -18.26
C GLY A 196 6.92 12.69 -17.45
N TRP A 197 7.95 11.93 -17.75
CA TRP A 197 9.29 12.06 -17.18
C TRP A 197 10.35 11.86 -18.27
N ASP A 198 11.63 12.00 -17.95
CA ASP A 198 12.71 11.80 -18.94
C ASP A 198 12.81 10.34 -19.46
N TRP A 199 12.23 9.38 -18.74
CA TRP A 199 12.19 7.96 -19.09
C TRP A 199 10.81 7.42 -19.53
N ILE A 200 9.74 8.23 -19.48
CA ILE A 200 8.38 7.79 -19.87
C ILE A 200 7.55 8.93 -20.47
N PRO A 201 6.77 8.67 -21.54
CA PRO A 201 5.81 9.65 -22.02
C PRO A 201 4.64 9.84 -21.03
N PRO A 202 3.82 10.88 -21.20
CA PRO A 202 2.67 11.12 -20.31
C PRO A 202 1.68 9.96 -20.31
N ILE A 203 1.19 9.59 -19.13
CA ILE A 203 0.08 8.65 -18.98
C ILE A 203 -1.21 9.42 -19.19
N ARG A 204 -1.89 9.13 -20.30
CA ARG A 204 -2.94 10.00 -20.85
C ARG A 204 -4.16 10.19 -19.94
N ASP A 205 -4.48 9.20 -19.10
CA ASP A 205 -5.55 9.27 -18.10
C ASP A 205 -5.04 9.58 -16.68
N ARG A 206 -3.74 9.89 -16.51
CA ARG A 206 -3.05 10.02 -15.20
C ARG A 206 -3.37 8.87 -14.24
N ASN A 207 -3.51 7.66 -14.80
CA ASN A 207 -3.86 6.43 -14.09
C ASN A 207 -5.18 6.50 -13.31
N THR A 208 -6.16 7.22 -13.84
CA THR A 208 -7.52 7.26 -13.27
C THR A 208 -8.15 5.87 -13.26
N GLY A 209 -8.64 5.38 -12.12
CA GLY A 209 -9.36 4.11 -12.03
C GLY A 209 -9.26 3.44 -10.66
N ILE A 210 -9.83 2.24 -10.57
CA ILE A 210 -9.73 1.38 -9.39
C ILE A 210 -8.44 0.56 -9.54
N TRP A 211 -7.31 1.20 -9.23
CA TRP A 211 -5.99 0.71 -9.61
C TRP A 211 -5.53 -0.52 -8.81
N ASP A 212 -6.16 -0.79 -7.66
CA ASP A 212 -5.83 -1.93 -6.81
C ASP A 212 -7.07 -2.71 -6.33
N LYS A 213 -6.87 -3.77 -5.54
CA LYS A 213 -7.87 -4.77 -5.18
C LYS A 213 -9.15 -4.17 -4.59
N VAL A 214 -10.27 -4.74 -5.02
CA VAL A 214 -11.57 -4.64 -4.35
C VAL A 214 -11.89 -6.01 -3.76
N THR A 215 -12.20 -6.09 -2.47
CA THR A 215 -12.52 -7.37 -1.81
C THR A 215 -13.78 -7.26 -0.96
N ILE A 216 -14.47 -8.40 -0.81
CA ILE A 216 -15.51 -8.59 0.20
C ILE A 216 -14.92 -9.46 1.31
N GLU A 217 -15.14 -9.05 2.55
CA GLU A 217 -14.71 -9.80 3.72
C GLU A 217 -15.91 -10.06 4.64
N VAL A 218 -15.96 -11.24 5.24
CA VAL A 218 -17.04 -11.65 6.14
C VAL A 218 -16.46 -11.98 7.51
N THR A 219 -16.87 -11.22 8.53
CA THR A 219 -16.45 -11.41 9.92
C THR A 219 -17.65 -11.73 10.81
N GLY A 220 -17.39 -12.07 12.07
CA GLY A 220 -18.41 -12.08 13.12
C GLY A 220 -18.67 -10.68 13.67
N ASP A 221 -19.06 -10.58 14.95
CA ASP A 221 -19.34 -9.30 15.61
C ASP A 221 -18.07 -8.46 15.90
N ILE A 222 -16.87 -8.99 15.60
CA ILE A 222 -15.59 -8.27 15.70
C ILE A 222 -14.89 -8.36 14.36
N ASP A 223 -14.22 -7.27 14.00
CA ASP A 223 -13.33 -7.14 12.85
C ASP A 223 -11.93 -6.76 13.37
N ILE A 224 -10.95 -7.63 13.13
CA ILE A 224 -9.56 -7.46 13.52
C ILE A 224 -8.86 -6.72 12.39
N ARG A 225 -8.17 -5.62 12.72
CA ARG A 225 -7.46 -4.82 11.74
C ARG A 225 -6.04 -4.52 12.19
N ASN A 226 -5.20 -4.25 11.21
CA ASN A 226 -3.92 -3.59 11.38
C ASN A 226 -3.01 -4.36 12.36
N GLY A 227 -3.04 -5.69 12.30
CA GLY A 227 -2.17 -6.56 13.09
C GLY A 227 -0.70 -6.20 12.86
N PHE A 228 0.08 -6.16 13.94
CA PHE A 228 1.48 -5.76 13.88
C PHE A 228 2.34 -6.66 14.76
N ALA A 229 3.45 -7.15 14.21
CA ALA A 229 4.49 -7.85 14.91
C ALA A 229 5.73 -6.94 15.05
N ARG A 230 5.79 -6.14 16.12
CA ARG A 230 6.93 -5.24 16.37
C ARG A 230 8.10 -6.03 16.94
N THR A 231 9.18 -6.17 16.19
CA THR A 231 10.37 -6.95 16.60
C THR A 231 11.44 -6.08 17.23
N ARG A 232 12.25 -6.68 18.10
CA ARG A 232 13.49 -6.10 18.64
C ARG A 232 14.58 -7.18 18.68
N VAL A 233 15.72 -6.93 18.04
CA VAL A 233 16.87 -7.83 17.95
C VAL A 233 18.12 -7.12 18.49
N PRO A 234 18.35 -7.13 19.82
CA PRO A 234 19.41 -6.34 20.43
C PRO A 234 20.81 -6.86 20.15
N GLY A 235 21.76 -5.94 19.95
CA GLY A 235 23.18 -6.27 19.84
C GLY A 235 23.60 -6.72 18.45
N GLU A 236 24.84 -7.17 18.36
CA GLU A 236 25.43 -7.67 17.13
C GLU A 236 25.03 -9.12 16.88
N ARG A 237 24.65 -9.44 15.64
CA ARG A 237 24.30 -10.80 15.20
C ARG A 237 25.25 -11.27 14.13
N LEU A 238 25.56 -12.56 14.15
CA LEU A 238 26.31 -13.23 13.09
C LEU A 238 25.40 -14.25 12.40
N PRO A 239 25.32 -14.25 11.06
CA PRO A 239 24.59 -15.27 10.31
C PRO A 239 25.11 -16.67 10.62
N GLU A 240 24.23 -17.67 10.60
CA GLU A 240 24.56 -19.11 10.80
C GLU A 240 25.10 -19.50 12.19
N GLU A 241 25.26 -18.56 13.11
CA GLU A 241 25.57 -18.83 14.52
C GLU A 241 24.30 -19.04 15.38
N LEU A 242 24.49 -19.54 16.60
CA LEU A 242 23.43 -19.56 17.61
C LEU A 242 23.04 -18.13 17.96
N GLN A 243 21.77 -17.79 17.88
CA GLN A 243 21.32 -16.42 18.08
C GLN A 243 20.98 -16.15 19.55
N ASP A 244 21.44 -15.03 20.10
CA ASP A 244 20.90 -14.56 21.37
C ASP A 244 19.39 -14.26 21.23
N PRO A 245 18.66 -14.17 22.35
CA PRO A 245 17.23 -13.92 22.30
C PRO A 245 16.84 -12.65 21.54
N ALA A 246 15.77 -12.75 20.76
CA ALA A 246 15.04 -11.61 20.20
C ALA A 246 13.65 -11.51 20.83
N PHE A 247 12.96 -10.42 20.54
CA PHE A 247 11.68 -10.10 21.15
C PHE A 247 10.66 -9.66 20.10
N VAL A 248 9.40 -9.97 20.35
CA VAL A 248 8.28 -9.53 19.52
C VAL A 248 7.11 -9.11 20.38
N THR A 249 6.50 -7.99 20.03
CA THR A 249 5.25 -7.51 20.62
C THR A 249 4.19 -7.48 19.54
N PHE A 250 3.10 -8.21 19.76
CA PHE A 250 1.96 -8.21 18.85
C PHE A 250 0.90 -7.22 19.28
N SER A 251 0.28 -6.54 18.33
CA SER A 251 -0.90 -5.71 18.57
C SER A 251 -1.88 -5.79 17.41
N ALA A 252 -3.15 -5.50 17.67
CA ALA A 252 -4.17 -5.34 16.63
C ALA A 252 -5.27 -4.38 17.11
N GLU A 253 -6.00 -3.82 16.16
CA GLU A 253 -7.25 -3.09 16.40
C GLU A 253 -8.43 -4.06 16.36
N LEU A 254 -9.32 -3.94 17.33
CA LEU A 254 -10.56 -4.71 17.42
C LEU A 254 -11.73 -3.76 17.22
N VAL A 255 -12.38 -3.86 16.06
CA VAL A 255 -13.54 -3.04 15.70
C VAL A 255 -14.80 -3.83 16.02
N ASN A 256 -15.63 -3.27 16.90
CA ASN A 256 -16.99 -3.77 17.15
C ASN A 256 -18.00 -2.86 16.44
N PRO A 257 -18.53 -3.26 15.27
CA PRO A 257 -19.52 -2.46 14.56
C PRO A 257 -20.94 -2.60 15.13
N THR A 258 -21.15 -3.48 16.11
CA THR A 258 -22.48 -3.78 16.65
C THR A 258 -22.90 -2.81 17.75
N ASP A 259 -24.19 -2.85 18.11
CA ASP A 259 -24.82 -2.03 19.15
C ASP A 259 -24.73 -2.64 20.57
N LYS A 260 -24.06 -3.79 20.70
CA LYS A 260 -23.88 -4.51 21.97
C LYS A 260 -22.41 -4.66 22.34
N ILE A 261 -22.16 -4.88 23.63
CA ILE A 261 -20.83 -5.30 24.10
C ILE A 261 -20.55 -6.70 23.58
N VAL A 262 -19.37 -6.88 22.97
CA VAL A 262 -18.87 -8.21 22.59
C VAL A 262 -17.84 -8.67 23.62
N GLU A 263 -18.11 -9.80 24.26
CA GLU A 263 -17.20 -10.42 25.21
C GLU A 263 -16.57 -11.67 24.60
N GLY A 264 -15.25 -11.76 24.67
CA GLY A 264 -14.51 -12.85 24.02
C GLY A 264 -13.06 -12.93 24.47
N GLU A 265 -12.26 -13.65 23.69
CA GLU A 265 -10.84 -13.87 23.93
C GLU A 265 -10.06 -13.56 22.65
N ILE A 266 -9.16 -12.58 22.73
CA ILE A 266 -8.14 -12.37 21.70
C ILE A 266 -6.99 -13.35 21.95
N ALA A 267 -6.45 -13.93 20.89
CA ALA A 267 -5.28 -14.80 20.94
C ALA A 267 -4.29 -14.44 19.84
N VAL A 268 -3.01 -14.64 20.11
CA VAL A 268 -1.95 -14.64 19.10
C VAL A 268 -1.20 -15.96 19.15
N ALA A 269 -1.02 -16.59 17.99
CA ALA A 269 -0.26 -17.82 17.84
C ALA A 269 0.91 -17.62 16.87
N TYR A 270 2.13 -17.95 17.29
CA TYR A 270 3.31 -18.00 16.42
C TYR A 270 4.30 -19.04 16.95
N MET A 271 5.06 -19.70 16.07
CA MET A 271 6.08 -20.70 16.47
C MET A 271 5.60 -21.78 17.47
N GLY A 272 4.32 -22.15 17.42
CA GLY A 272 3.72 -23.14 18.33
C GLY A 272 3.42 -22.62 19.74
N SER A 273 3.71 -21.35 20.04
CA SER A 273 3.22 -20.68 21.24
C SER A 273 1.84 -20.07 20.99
N THR A 274 1.07 -19.85 22.07
CA THR A 274 -0.19 -19.11 21.99
C THR A 274 -0.35 -18.29 23.27
N ASP A 275 -0.53 -16.98 23.13
CA ASP A 275 -0.93 -16.08 24.23
C ASP A 275 -2.38 -15.66 24.04
N LYS A 276 -3.13 -15.52 25.14
CA LYS A 276 -4.57 -15.27 25.12
C LYS A 276 -5.01 -14.30 26.19
N LYS A 277 -5.98 -13.46 25.86
CA LYS A 277 -6.58 -12.51 26.82
C LYS A 277 -8.07 -12.36 26.62
N LYS A 278 -8.82 -12.47 27.72
CA LYS A 278 -10.25 -12.14 27.75
C LYS A 278 -10.45 -10.62 27.70
N LEU A 279 -11.36 -10.17 26.85
CA LEU A 279 -11.67 -8.77 26.61
C LEU A 279 -13.19 -8.54 26.54
N LYS A 280 -13.59 -7.28 26.75
CA LYS A 280 -14.92 -6.77 26.46
C LYS A 280 -14.76 -5.57 25.55
N ILE A 281 -15.32 -5.63 24.36
CA ILE A 281 -15.23 -4.56 23.36
C ILE A 281 -16.56 -3.79 23.40
N PRO A 282 -16.56 -2.49 23.74
CA PRO A 282 -17.77 -1.67 23.75
C PRO A 282 -18.47 -1.64 22.38
N PRO A 283 -19.78 -1.36 22.32
CA PRO A 283 -20.48 -1.17 21.05
C PRO A 283 -19.88 -0.01 20.25
N THR A 284 -19.97 -0.08 18.93
CA THR A 284 -19.56 0.97 17.98
C THR A 284 -18.21 1.59 18.32
N SER A 285 -17.20 0.75 18.59
CA SER A 285 -15.91 1.20 19.08
C SER A 285 -14.76 0.43 18.45
N THR A 286 -13.59 1.06 18.46
CA THR A 286 -12.31 0.43 18.12
C THR A 286 -11.45 0.41 19.37
N VAL A 287 -10.90 -0.75 19.70
CA VAL A 287 -9.96 -0.94 20.81
C VAL A 287 -8.66 -1.51 20.28
N THR A 288 -7.55 -0.81 20.46
CA THR A 288 -6.22 -1.35 20.21
C THR A 288 -5.78 -2.22 21.38
N PHE A 289 -5.42 -3.47 21.12
CA PHE A 289 -4.89 -4.39 22.12
C PHE A 289 -3.45 -4.75 21.79
N THR A 290 -2.58 -4.70 22.81
CA THR A 290 -1.17 -5.06 22.71
C THR A 290 -0.87 -6.22 23.67
N PHE A 291 -0.36 -7.31 23.13
CA PHE A 291 0.11 -8.45 23.91
C PHE A 291 1.39 -8.09 24.68
N ARG A 292 1.73 -8.88 25.69
CA ARG A 292 3.02 -8.70 26.37
C ARG A 292 4.15 -9.06 25.40
N GLU A 293 5.28 -8.36 25.53
CA GLU A 293 6.48 -8.68 24.77
C GLU A 293 6.90 -10.13 25.03
N GLN A 294 7.10 -10.88 23.95
CA GLN A 294 7.45 -12.29 23.98
C GLN A 294 8.92 -12.47 23.62
N LYS A 295 9.64 -13.25 24.43
CA LYS A 295 11.04 -13.58 24.22
C LYS A 295 11.14 -14.85 23.38
N GLN A 296 11.85 -14.78 22.27
CA GLN A 296 12.23 -15.94 21.46
C GLN A 296 13.70 -16.26 21.67
N THR A 297 14.00 -17.48 22.10
CA THR A 297 15.38 -18.00 22.20
C THR A 297 15.80 -18.58 20.87
N ASP A 298 17.02 -18.29 20.42
CA ASP A 298 17.59 -18.78 19.17
C ASP A 298 16.66 -18.63 17.94
N PRO A 299 16.11 -17.43 17.68
CA PRO A 299 15.31 -17.20 16.49
C PRO A 299 16.20 -17.26 15.24
N ARG A 300 15.70 -17.84 14.15
CA ARG A 300 16.28 -17.53 12.83
C ARG A 300 15.97 -16.07 12.48
N ILE A 301 17.01 -15.24 12.41
CA ILE A 301 16.94 -13.82 12.07
C ILE A 301 16.72 -13.64 10.57
N TRP A 302 15.97 -12.61 10.18
CA TRP A 302 15.83 -12.20 8.78
C TRP A 302 17.06 -11.40 8.34
N TRP A 303 17.67 -11.80 7.23
CA TRP A 303 18.86 -11.17 6.68
C TRP A 303 18.68 -10.73 5.23
N PRO A 304 19.30 -9.61 4.82
CA PRO A 304 19.36 -9.23 3.42
C PRO A 304 20.18 -10.20 2.56
N ASN A 305 19.99 -10.08 1.25
CA ASN A 305 20.68 -10.84 0.23
C ASN A 305 22.21 -10.67 0.35
N GLY A 306 22.91 -11.81 0.36
CA GLY A 306 24.35 -11.87 0.58
C GLY A 306 24.81 -11.73 2.04
N MET A 307 23.89 -11.55 3.00
CA MET A 307 24.21 -11.49 4.44
C MET A 307 23.63 -12.67 5.24
N GLY A 308 22.72 -13.46 4.69
CA GLY A 308 22.14 -14.61 5.39
C GLY A 308 20.81 -15.04 4.78
N GLN A 309 20.07 -15.88 5.50
CA GLN A 309 18.76 -16.35 5.05
C GLN A 309 17.65 -15.35 5.42
N PRO A 310 16.75 -14.99 4.48
CA PRO A 310 15.60 -14.12 4.75
C PRO A 310 14.48 -14.88 5.49
N SER A 311 14.72 -15.20 6.76
CA SER A 311 13.82 -16.02 7.56
C SER A 311 12.52 -15.29 7.93
N LEU A 312 11.38 -15.87 7.60
CA LEU A 312 10.04 -15.34 7.89
C LEU A 312 9.25 -16.28 8.80
N TYR A 313 8.31 -15.71 9.56
CA TYR A 313 7.46 -16.39 10.52
C TYR A 313 5.99 -16.03 10.28
N PRO A 314 5.11 -17.03 10.15
CA PRO A 314 3.69 -16.79 10.24
C PRO A 314 3.30 -16.53 11.70
N ALA A 315 2.44 -15.54 11.90
CA ALA A 315 1.69 -15.34 13.12
C ALA A 315 0.21 -15.19 12.79
N VAL A 316 -0.64 -15.51 13.74
CA VAL A 316 -2.09 -15.44 13.57
C VAL A 316 -2.68 -14.75 14.77
N ILE A 317 -3.45 -13.69 14.55
CA ILE A 317 -4.26 -13.04 15.57
C ILE A 317 -5.72 -13.46 15.35
N THR A 318 -6.37 -13.94 16.40
CA THR A 318 -7.77 -14.38 16.35
C THR A 318 -8.58 -13.78 17.48
N PHE A 319 -9.88 -13.58 17.27
CA PHE A 319 -10.82 -13.23 18.32
C PHE A 319 -11.94 -14.27 18.38
N HIS A 320 -12.15 -14.87 19.54
CA HIS A 320 -13.18 -15.89 19.75
C HIS A 320 -14.27 -15.40 20.70
N ASP A 321 -15.52 -15.81 20.45
CA ASP A 321 -16.63 -15.58 21.37
C ASP A 321 -16.56 -16.50 22.61
N LYS A 322 -17.49 -16.32 23.56
CA LYS A 322 -17.59 -17.17 24.77
C LYS A 322 -17.85 -18.66 24.49
N LYS A 323 -18.37 -18.99 23.31
CA LYS A 323 -18.67 -20.38 22.89
C LYS A 323 -17.46 -21.01 22.18
N GLY A 324 -16.40 -20.24 21.95
CA GLY A 324 -15.19 -20.68 21.25
C GLY A 324 -15.27 -20.53 19.73
N ASN A 325 -16.29 -19.88 19.18
CA ASN A 325 -16.37 -19.61 17.75
C ASN A 325 -15.44 -18.46 17.39
N THR A 326 -14.66 -18.61 16.33
CA THR A 326 -13.87 -17.51 15.76
C THR A 326 -14.80 -16.46 15.16
N LEU A 327 -14.77 -15.26 15.72
CA LEU A 327 -15.42 -14.10 15.14
C LEU A 327 -14.59 -13.58 13.97
N ASP A 328 -13.27 -13.48 14.16
CA ASP A 328 -12.39 -13.04 13.09
C ASP A 328 -10.92 -13.49 13.29
N ARG A 329 -10.13 -13.39 12.22
CA ARG A 329 -8.75 -13.82 12.11
C ARG A 329 -7.95 -12.92 11.17
N GLU A 330 -6.79 -12.48 11.62
CA GLU A 330 -5.80 -11.82 10.78
C GLU A 330 -4.51 -12.65 10.72
N ASP A 331 -4.04 -12.96 9.51
CA ASP A 331 -2.79 -13.67 9.26
C ASP A 331 -1.67 -12.66 9.01
N LEU A 332 -0.55 -12.82 9.71
CA LEU A 332 0.62 -11.97 9.59
C LEU A 332 1.83 -12.79 9.14
N MET A 333 2.70 -12.17 8.35
CA MET A 333 4.04 -12.65 8.06
C MET A 333 5.04 -11.60 8.56
N PHE A 334 6.04 -12.00 9.34
CA PHE A 334 7.06 -11.09 9.86
C PHE A 334 8.43 -11.75 9.92
N GLY A 335 9.49 -10.94 10.04
CA GLY A 335 10.86 -11.42 10.24
C GLY A 335 11.51 -10.72 11.43
N PHE A 336 12.21 -11.47 12.28
CA PHE A 336 13.03 -10.86 13.33
C PHE A 336 14.21 -10.13 12.70
N ARG A 337 14.20 -8.79 12.77
CA ARG A 337 15.34 -7.96 12.39
C ARG A 337 15.39 -6.68 13.21
N GLU A 338 16.55 -6.05 13.27
CA GLU A 338 16.75 -4.70 13.80
C GLU A 338 17.43 -3.85 12.73
N THR A 339 16.86 -2.71 12.39
CA THR A 339 17.51 -1.72 11.51
C THR A 339 18.20 -0.67 12.34
N GLY A 340 19.30 -0.13 11.84
CA GLY A 340 19.98 0.96 12.50
C GLY A 340 20.76 1.81 11.52
N SER A 341 21.17 2.97 11.99
CA SER A 341 22.18 3.77 11.32
C SER A 341 22.76 4.76 12.31
N TYR A 342 23.94 5.27 12.00
CA TYR A 342 24.57 6.36 12.73
C TYR A 342 25.39 7.21 11.75
N PHE A 343 25.61 8.48 12.10
CA PHE A 343 26.51 9.33 11.33
C PHE A 343 27.96 9.12 11.82
N ASP A 344 28.87 8.76 10.92
CA ASP A 344 30.29 8.62 11.22
C ASP A 344 31.02 9.93 10.86
N ASP A 345 31.36 10.72 11.86
CA ASP A 345 32.05 12.01 11.67
C ASP A 345 33.40 11.88 10.98
N SER A 346 34.08 10.74 11.13
CA SER A 346 35.40 10.51 10.50
C SER A 346 35.28 10.24 9.01
N LEU A 347 34.18 9.60 8.59
CA LEU A 347 33.83 9.39 7.18
C LEU A 347 33.09 10.60 6.59
N GLY A 348 32.47 11.42 7.45
CA GLY A 348 31.52 12.45 7.03
C GLY A 348 30.28 11.85 6.38
N ALA A 349 29.89 10.62 6.73
CA ALA A 349 28.85 9.87 6.05
C ALA A 349 28.02 9.01 7.02
N ARG A 350 26.78 8.72 6.64
CA ARG A 350 25.90 7.78 7.33
C ARG A 350 26.39 6.35 7.12
N VAL A 351 26.48 5.59 8.21
CA VAL A 351 26.69 4.15 8.19
C VAL A 351 25.37 3.47 8.51
N PHE A 352 24.88 2.65 7.59
CA PHE A 352 23.69 1.83 7.78
C PHE A 352 24.05 0.51 8.46
N THR A 353 23.14 -0.01 9.29
CA THR A 353 23.31 -1.29 9.96
C THR A 353 22.04 -2.14 9.94
N ILE A 354 22.22 -3.45 9.94
CA ILE A 354 21.13 -4.42 10.12
C ILE A 354 21.59 -5.53 11.05
N ASN A 355 20.79 -5.82 12.07
CA ASN A 355 21.10 -6.80 13.12
C ASN A 355 22.48 -6.53 13.77
N GLY A 356 22.81 -5.24 13.94
CA GLY A 356 24.09 -4.76 14.46
C GLY A 356 25.27 -4.81 13.49
N GLN A 357 25.13 -5.42 12.31
CA GLN A 357 26.17 -5.49 11.28
C GLN A 357 26.15 -4.28 10.37
N LYS A 358 27.33 -3.79 9.95
CA LYS A 358 27.44 -2.72 8.94
C LYS A 358 26.92 -3.21 7.59
N LEU A 359 26.10 -2.39 6.96
CA LEU A 359 25.47 -2.68 5.67
C LEU A 359 26.14 -1.83 4.58
N PHE A 360 26.80 -2.48 3.62
CA PHE A 360 27.15 -1.84 2.36
C PHE A 360 25.97 -1.98 1.38
N VAL A 361 25.33 -0.87 1.07
CA VAL A 361 24.14 -0.83 0.20
C VAL A 361 24.58 -1.04 -1.25
N ARG A 362 24.00 -2.05 -1.91
CA ARG A 362 24.17 -2.35 -3.34
C ARG A 362 22.78 -2.45 -3.92
N GLY A 363 22.41 -1.51 -4.77
CA GLY A 363 21.02 -1.42 -5.21
C GLY A 363 20.84 -0.60 -6.46
N ALA A 364 19.56 -0.37 -6.76
CA ALA A 364 19.10 0.46 -7.85
C ALA A 364 17.82 1.21 -7.43
N ASN A 365 17.48 2.24 -8.19
CA ASN A 365 16.19 2.91 -8.08
C ASN A 365 15.12 2.12 -8.84
N TRP A 366 13.95 2.03 -8.24
CA TRP A 366 12.75 1.39 -8.74
C TRP A 366 11.68 2.44 -8.97
N ILE A 367 11.15 2.42 -10.18
CA ILE A 367 9.99 3.18 -10.62
C ILE A 367 8.83 2.19 -10.84
N ALA A 368 7.62 2.69 -11.08
CA ALA A 368 6.46 1.83 -11.31
C ALA A 368 6.78 0.79 -12.40
N SER A 369 6.61 -0.48 -12.04
CA SER A 369 6.99 -1.61 -12.90
C SER A 369 6.27 -1.60 -14.26
N ASP A 370 5.08 -1.00 -14.35
CA ASP A 370 4.35 -0.74 -15.59
C ASP A 370 3.63 0.61 -15.48
N GLY A 371 3.78 1.48 -16.49
CA GLY A 371 3.20 2.83 -16.48
C GLY A 371 1.66 2.87 -16.49
N MET A 372 0.99 1.79 -16.90
CA MET A 372 -0.48 1.65 -16.80
C MET A 372 -0.91 0.90 -15.54
N LEU A 373 0.01 0.58 -14.62
CA LEU A 373 -0.22 -0.20 -13.40
C LEU A 373 -0.77 -1.61 -13.65
N ARG A 374 -0.35 -2.25 -14.75
CA ARG A 374 -0.65 -3.67 -15.03
C ARG A 374 0.24 -4.60 -14.19
N LEU A 375 -0.02 -4.60 -12.89
CA LEU A 375 0.84 -5.20 -11.86
C LEU A 375 0.32 -6.56 -11.41
N SER A 376 1.22 -7.53 -11.23
CA SER A 376 0.88 -8.86 -10.70
C SER A 376 1.94 -9.36 -9.70
N PRO A 377 1.56 -10.27 -8.77
CA PRO A 377 2.53 -10.88 -7.86
C PRO A 377 3.69 -11.57 -8.59
N GLU A 378 3.41 -12.20 -9.73
CA GLU A 378 4.41 -12.91 -10.54
C GLU A 378 5.40 -11.95 -11.20
N ARG A 379 4.92 -10.77 -11.66
CA ARG A 379 5.77 -9.71 -12.20
C ARG A 379 6.73 -9.19 -11.14
N TYR A 380 6.19 -8.84 -9.96
CA TYR A 380 7.02 -8.38 -8.84
C TYR A 380 8.05 -9.43 -8.42
N GLU A 381 7.64 -10.70 -8.26
CA GLU A 381 8.56 -11.78 -7.91
C GLU A 381 9.67 -11.93 -8.95
N ALA A 382 9.35 -11.93 -10.25
CA ALA A 382 10.35 -12.04 -11.30
C ALA A 382 11.35 -10.88 -11.28
N GLU A 383 10.86 -9.64 -11.13
CA GLU A 383 11.68 -8.44 -11.15
C GLU A 383 12.55 -8.29 -9.90
N VAL A 384 11.99 -8.52 -8.71
CA VAL A 384 12.75 -8.50 -7.45
C VAL A 384 13.78 -9.63 -7.42
N ARG A 385 13.43 -10.84 -7.90
CA ARG A 385 14.40 -11.94 -8.01
C ARG A 385 15.57 -11.59 -8.92
N MET A 386 15.33 -10.89 -10.04
CA MET A 386 16.42 -10.41 -10.90
C MET A 386 17.38 -9.48 -10.15
N HIS A 387 16.87 -8.57 -9.30
CA HIS A 387 17.73 -7.72 -8.46
C HIS A 387 18.56 -8.55 -7.47
N ALA A 388 17.96 -9.55 -6.83
CA ALA A 388 18.67 -10.45 -5.93
C ALA A 388 19.76 -11.28 -6.65
N GLU A 389 19.46 -11.82 -7.83
CA GLU A 389 20.40 -12.56 -8.67
C GLU A 389 21.56 -11.67 -9.18
N MET A 390 21.34 -10.35 -9.30
CA MET A 390 22.40 -9.36 -9.55
C MET A 390 23.23 -8.99 -8.31
N ASN A 391 23.06 -9.70 -7.20
CA ASN A 391 23.72 -9.45 -5.90
C ASN A 391 23.38 -8.08 -5.27
N MET A 392 22.25 -7.48 -5.65
CA MET A 392 21.72 -6.31 -4.94
C MET A 392 21.13 -6.74 -3.61
N ASN A 393 21.17 -5.85 -2.62
CA ASN A 393 20.58 -6.04 -1.30
C ASN A 393 19.58 -4.94 -0.94
N MET A 394 19.38 -3.94 -1.81
CA MET A 394 18.40 -2.88 -1.61
C MET A 394 17.80 -2.41 -2.93
N ILE A 395 16.52 -2.04 -2.89
CA ILE A 395 15.82 -1.28 -3.93
C ILE A 395 15.33 0.03 -3.30
N ARG A 396 15.54 1.17 -3.98
CA ARG A 396 14.90 2.45 -3.62
C ARG A 396 13.66 2.66 -4.48
N VAL A 397 12.47 2.60 -3.89
CA VAL A 397 11.23 3.00 -4.55
C VAL A 397 11.18 4.53 -4.60
N TRP A 398 11.31 5.08 -5.81
CA TRP A 398 11.47 6.52 -6.07
C TRP A 398 10.18 7.31 -5.86
N GLY A 399 10.29 8.51 -5.28
CA GLY A 399 9.18 9.30 -4.76
C GLY A 399 8.13 9.75 -5.77
N GLY A 400 8.45 9.91 -7.06
CA GLY A 400 7.41 10.27 -8.03
C GLY A 400 6.56 9.08 -8.50
N SER A 401 6.86 7.86 -8.05
CA SER A 401 6.13 6.62 -8.31
C SER A 401 5.02 6.37 -7.26
N ILE A 402 4.47 5.15 -7.24
CA ILE A 402 3.63 4.65 -6.16
C ILE A 402 4.44 4.19 -4.95
N THR A 403 3.81 4.21 -3.78
CA THR A 403 4.10 3.18 -2.78
C THR A 403 3.62 1.86 -3.35
N GLU A 404 4.54 0.92 -3.55
CA GLU A 404 4.24 -0.32 -4.24
C GLU A 404 3.20 -1.17 -3.49
N ARG A 405 2.64 -2.17 -4.16
CA ARG A 405 1.65 -3.04 -3.53
C ARG A 405 2.31 -3.99 -2.52
N PRO A 406 1.59 -4.51 -1.50
CA PRO A 406 2.14 -5.50 -0.58
C PRO A 406 2.84 -6.68 -1.25
N GLU A 407 2.38 -7.08 -2.45
CA GLU A 407 3.00 -8.19 -3.19
C GLU A 407 4.42 -7.90 -3.69
N PHE A 408 4.82 -6.64 -3.84
CA PHE A 408 6.22 -6.23 -4.08
C PHE A 408 7.07 -6.47 -2.84
N TYR A 409 6.61 -6.01 -1.68
CA TYR A 409 7.34 -6.18 -0.42
C TYR A 409 7.40 -7.64 0.01
N ASP A 410 6.36 -8.43 -0.26
CA ASP A 410 6.38 -9.88 -0.10
C ASP A 410 7.51 -10.54 -0.92
N ALA A 411 7.71 -10.09 -2.17
CA ALA A 411 8.80 -10.58 -3.00
C ALA A 411 10.16 -10.13 -2.45
N CYS A 412 10.27 -8.89 -1.98
CA CYS A 412 11.47 -8.36 -1.33
C CYS A 412 11.80 -9.11 -0.03
N ASP A 413 10.80 -9.41 0.79
CA ASP A 413 10.92 -10.17 2.02
C ASP A 413 11.47 -11.57 1.77
N ARG A 414 10.96 -12.27 0.74
CA ARG A 414 11.40 -13.62 0.37
C ARG A 414 12.80 -13.64 -0.26
N ASN A 415 13.15 -12.62 -1.03
CA ASN A 415 14.44 -12.55 -1.74
C ASN A 415 15.53 -11.81 -0.93
N GLY A 416 15.22 -11.35 0.28
CA GLY A 416 16.19 -10.63 1.12
C GLY A 416 16.55 -9.24 0.57
N ILE A 417 15.66 -8.59 -0.18
CA ILE A 417 15.91 -7.25 -0.71
C ILE A 417 15.36 -6.22 0.28
N LEU A 418 16.23 -5.33 0.77
CA LEU A 418 15.79 -4.18 1.56
C LEU A 418 15.07 -3.17 0.67
N VAL A 419 14.14 -2.41 1.24
CA VAL A 419 13.42 -1.35 0.54
C VAL A 419 13.66 -0.02 1.24
N TRP A 420 14.20 0.93 0.48
CA TRP A 420 14.12 2.35 0.76
C TRP A 420 12.84 2.85 0.09
N GLN A 421 11.89 3.40 0.85
CA GLN A 421 10.64 3.94 0.31
C GLN A 421 10.61 5.46 0.44
N ASP A 422 10.61 6.16 -0.69
CA ASP A 422 10.30 7.59 -0.72
C ASP A 422 8.79 7.82 -0.56
N LEU A 423 8.41 8.94 0.04
CA LEU A 423 7.05 9.49 -0.05
C LEU A 423 6.87 10.30 -1.34
N TRP A 424 5.63 10.68 -1.66
CA TRP A 424 5.24 11.15 -3.00
C TRP A 424 5.61 12.61 -3.31
N ILE A 425 6.90 12.92 -3.17
CA ILE A 425 7.51 14.24 -3.33
C ILE A 425 8.72 14.10 -4.27
N THR A 426 8.86 15.02 -5.22
CA THR A 426 10.02 15.09 -6.12
C THR A 426 10.51 16.53 -6.27
N GLY A 427 11.82 16.71 -6.41
CA GLY A 427 12.41 18.03 -6.65
C GLY A 427 11.82 18.79 -7.84
N ASP A 428 11.51 18.10 -8.95
CA ASP A 428 10.93 18.73 -10.14
C ASP A 428 9.52 19.29 -9.93
N CYS A 429 8.68 18.60 -9.16
CA CYS A 429 7.33 19.07 -8.86
C CYS A 429 7.30 20.00 -7.65
N ASN A 430 8.17 19.79 -6.66
CA ASN A 430 8.13 20.45 -5.35
C ASN A 430 9.14 21.60 -5.16
N GLY A 431 9.76 22.08 -6.24
CA GLY A 431 10.48 23.37 -6.19
C GLY A 431 11.93 23.28 -5.73
N ARG A 432 12.62 22.16 -6.00
CA ARG A 432 14.08 22.07 -5.86
C ARG A 432 14.79 22.95 -6.88
N TRP A 433 14.41 22.79 -8.15
CA TRP A 433 15.03 23.50 -9.26
C TRP A 433 14.36 24.86 -9.50
N PRO A 434 15.13 25.90 -9.89
CA PRO A 434 14.57 27.16 -10.34
C PRO A 434 13.57 26.94 -11.47
N ASP A 435 12.67 27.88 -11.65
CA ASP A 435 11.66 27.82 -12.70
C ASP A 435 12.34 27.77 -14.07
N THR A 436 12.52 26.56 -14.61
CA THR A 436 12.69 26.38 -16.05
C THR A 436 11.38 26.84 -16.67
N LEU A 437 11.42 27.43 -17.87
CA LEU A 437 10.36 28.24 -18.52
C LEU A 437 8.98 27.56 -18.75
N ARG A 438 8.65 26.48 -18.04
CA ARG A 438 7.50 25.61 -18.30
C ARG A 438 6.80 25.07 -17.04
N LYS A 439 7.18 25.48 -15.81
CA LYS A 439 6.39 25.21 -14.59
C LYS A 439 5.24 26.22 -14.46
N ALA A 440 4.07 25.77 -14.03
CA ALA A 440 2.88 26.62 -13.96
C ALA A 440 2.95 27.60 -12.78
N ASP A 441 3.38 27.10 -11.62
CA ASP A 441 3.48 27.86 -10.38
C ASP A 441 4.95 28.16 -10.04
N SER A 442 5.17 29.25 -9.32
CA SER A 442 6.51 29.65 -8.87
C SER A 442 7.12 28.58 -7.95
N GLN A 443 8.44 28.60 -7.85
CA GLN A 443 9.17 27.72 -6.95
C GLN A 443 8.63 27.77 -5.50
N GLU A 444 8.30 28.95 -4.97
CA GLU A 444 7.78 29.10 -3.60
C GLU A 444 6.43 28.42 -3.40
N VAL A 445 5.53 28.51 -4.38
CA VAL A 445 4.21 27.88 -4.32
C VAL A 445 4.36 26.35 -4.38
N ARG A 446 5.20 25.85 -5.29
CA ARG A 446 5.43 24.41 -5.46
C ARG A 446 6.05 23.75 -4.23
N ARG A 447 6.82 24.49 -3.42
CA ARG A 447 7.35 24.00 -2.13
C ARG A 447 6.30 23.78 -1.05
N GLN A 448 5.07 24.25 -1.27
CA GLN A 448 3.94 24.02 -0.37
C GLN A 448 3.09 22.83 -0.80
N TYR A 449 3.38 22.20 -1.95
CA TYR A 449 2.64 21.03 -2.39
C TYR A 449 2.89 19.80 -1.50
N PRO A 450 1.89 18.94 -1.26
CA PRO A 450 0.55 18.92 -1.87
C PRO A 450 -0.43 19.95 -1.25
N ASP A 451 -1.59 20.19 -1.90
CA ASP A 451 -2.59 21.16 -1.43
C ASP A 451 -3.38 20.68 -0.18
N ASP A 452 -3.42 19.37 0.10
CA ASP A 452 -4.10 18.77 1.26
C ASP A 452 -3.12 17.95 2.12
N ASP A 453 -2.47 18.64 3.06
CA ASP A 453 -1.57 18.03 4.06
C ASP A 453 -2.25 16.93 4.87
N SER A 454 -3.55 17.08 5.18
CA SER A 454 -4.26 16.09 5.98
C SER A 454 -4.47 14.80 5.21
N LEU A 455 -4.81 14.89 3.91
CA LEU A 455 -4.87 13.75 3.03
C LEU A 455 -3.49 13.08 2.90
N PHE A 456 -2.42 13.86 2.72
CA PHE A 456 -1.07 13.33 2.63
C PHE A 456 -0.68 12.57 3.91
N LEU A 457 -0.85 13.18 5.08
CA LEU A 457 -0.53 12.58 6.38
C LEU A 457 -1.32 11.29 6.63
N ARG A 458 -2.63 11.28 6.36
CA ARG A 458 -3.46 10.07 6.49
C ARG A 458 -3.01 8.98 5.53
N SER A 459 -2.62 9.35 4.31
CA SER A 459 -2.14 8.41 3.30
C SER A 459 -0.80 7.79 3.72
N VAL A 460 0.12 8.58 4.26
CA VAL A 460 1.39 8.06 4.82
C VAL A 460 1.09 7.09 5.97
N GLU A 461 0.25 7.47 6.93
CA GLU A 461 -0.11 6.61 8.06
C GLU A 461 -0.72 5.28 7.59
N ASP A 462 -1.68 5.31 6.67
CA ASP A 462 -2.34 4.10 6.16
C ASP A 462 -1.37 3.17 5.41
N GLN A 463 -0.50 3.72 4.56
CA GLN A 463 0.48 2.93 3.80
C GLN A 463 1.53 2.31 4.72
N ILE A 464 2.00 3.02 5.76
CA ILE A 464 2.92 2.42 6.73
C ILE A 464 2.22 1.35 7.55
N ILE A 465 0.98 1.56 7.98
CA ILE A 465 0.20 0.52 8.67
C ILE A 465 0.02 -0.72 7.80
N MET A 466 -0.20 -0.56 6.49
CA MET A 466 -0.28 -1.68 5.54
C MET A 466 1.05 -2.44 5.44
N LEU A 467 2.18 -1.74 5.47
CA LEU A 467 3.48 -2.30 5.12
C LEU A 467 4.38 -2.64 6.32
N ARG A 468 4.04 -2.21 7.53
CA ARG A 468 4.92 -2.29 8.72
C ARG A 468 5.27 -3.71 9.18
N ASN A 469 4.66 -4.77 8.64
CA ASN A 469 5.08 -6.14 8.92
C ASN A 469 6.19 -6.66 7.97
N HIS A 470 6.46 -5.98 6.86
CA HIS A 470 7.49 -6.37 5.91
C HIS A 470 8.89 -6.06 6.47
N PRO A 471 9.74 -7.07 6.79
CA PRO A 471 11.12 -6.83 7.20
C PRO A 471 11.97 -6.22 6.08
N SER A 472 11.60 -6.37 4.80
CA SER A 472 12.30 -5.73 3.68
C SER A 472 12.28 -4.21 3.78
N LEU A 473 11.14 -3.59 4.11
CA LEU A 473 11.06 -2.15 4.25
C LEU A 473 12.06 -1.69 5.34
N TYR A 474 13.03 -0.88 4.98
CA TYR A 474 14.20 -0.60 5.82
C TYR A 474 14.20 0.86 6.24
N LEU A 475 13.87 1.73 5.29
CA LEU A 475 14.00 3.16 5.38
C LEU A 475 12.80 3.84 4.75
N LEU A 476 12.34 4.91 5.38
CA LEU A 476 11.38 5.86 4.84
C LEU A 476 12.09 7.18 4.56
N CYS A 477 11.81 7.76 3.40
CA CYS A 477 12.41 9.01 2.96
C CYS A 477 11.31 10.01 2.61
N GLY A 478 11.40 11.25 3.11
CA GLY A 478 10.38 12.27 2.91
C GLY A 478 10.17 12.66 1.44
N GLY A 479 11.20 12.60 0.60
CA GLY A 479 11.08 12.89 -0.82
C GLY A 479 12.33 12.65 -1.65
N ASN A 480 12.15 12.58 -2.96
CA ASN A 480 13.25 12.55 -3.93
C ASN A 480 13.81 13.96 -4.14
N GLU A 481 15.09 14.17 -3.80
CA GLU A 481 15.87 15.40 -4.06
C GLU A 481 15.27 16.69 -3.47
N PHE A 482 14.24 16.54 -2.63
CA PHE A 482 13.57 17.62 -1.96
C PHE A 482 12.87 17.11 -0.70
N PRO A 483 12.90 17.86 0.42
CA PRO A 483 12.20 17.47 1.62
C PRO A 483 10.71 17.75 1.50
N LEU A 484 9.96 17.24 2.47
CA LEU A 484 8.56 17.60 2.67
C LEU A 484 8.40 19.09 3.01
N PRO A 485 7.21 19.68 2.78
CA PRO A 485 6.87 21.01 3.27
C PRO A 485 7.12 21.15 4.78
N GLU A 486 7.49 22.37 5.21
CA GLU A 486 7.85 22.68 6.59
C GLU A 486 6.76 22.24 7.59
N GLY A 487 7.14 21.47 8.61
CA GLY A 487 6.25 21.01 9.68
C GLY A 487 5.57 19.66 9.41
N ILE A 488 5.40 19.26 8.14
CA ILE A 488 4.84 17.94 7.79
C ILE A 488 5.81 16.83 8.19
N ASP A 489 7.10 17.03 7.93
CA ASP A 489 8.19 16.12 8.27
C ASP A 489 8.21 15.71 9.75
N THR A 490 8.04 16.68 10.65
CA THR A 490 8.05 16.50 12.10
C THR A 490 6.80 15.75 12.56
N LEU A 491 5.65 16.06 11.97
CA LEU A 491 4.40 15.34 12.24
C LEU A 491 4.51 13.88 11.81
N ILE A 492 5.05 13.62 10.61
CA ILE A 492 5.25 12.27 10.11
C ILE A 492 6.18 11.49 11.03
N GLN A 493 7.36 12.02 11.36
CA GLN A 493 8.32 11.32 12.23
C GLN A 493 7.70 10.91 13.57
N LYS A 494 7.01 11.83 14.25
CA LYS A 494 6.31 11.54 15.50
C LYS A 494 5.27 10.43 15.33
N ARG A 495 4.47 10.48 14.26
CA ARG A 495 3.45 9.45 13.99
C ARG A 495 4.08 8.09 13.66
N LEU A 496 5.19 8.08 12.93
CA LEU A 496 5.93 6.86 12.59
C LEU A 496 6.49 6.16 13.84
N GLU A 497 6.97 6.92 14.83
CA GLU A 497 7.41 6.36 16.13
C GLU A 497 6.25 5.63 16.86
N GLU A 498 5.05 6.20 16.80
CA GLU A 498 3.85 5.64 17.43
C GLU A 498 3.39 4.35 16.70
N ILE A 499 3.25 4.39 15.37
CA ILE A 499 2.62 3.32 14.58
C ILE A 499 3.58 2.21 14.13
N ASP A 500 4.88 2.49 13.96
CA ASP A 500 5.88 1.51 13.52
C ASP A 500 7.07 1.49 14.50
N GLY A 501 7.86 2.55 14.50
CA GLY A 501 9.04 2.72 15.37
C GLY A 501 10.22 1.82 15.04
N THR A 502 10.25 1.12 13.89
CA THR A 502 11.29 0.15 13.54
C THR A 502 12.02 0.43 12.22
N ARG A 503 11.94 1.65 11.71
CA ARG A 503 12.52 2.07 10.41
C ARG A 503 13.49 3.24 10.59
N VAL A 504 14.45 3.34 9.68
CA VAL A 504 15.26 4.55 9.54
C VAL A 504 14.43 5.63 8.82
N TRP A 505 14.59 6.88 9.22
CA TRP A 505 13.99 8.04 8.55
C TRP A 505 15.07 8.90 7.89
N LEU A 506 14.77 9.43 6.70
CA LEU A 506 15.50 10.50 6.01
C LEU A 506 14.50 11.57 5.58
N ASP A 507 14.89 12.84 5.61
CA ASP A 507 14.08 13.95 5.12
C ASP A 507 14.02 13.97 3.58
N GLU A 508 15.15 13.77 2.90
CA GLU A 508 15.24 13.69 1.44
C GLU A 508 16.33 12.72 0.97
N SER A 509 16.28 12.31 -0.30
CA SER A 509 17.24 11.37 -0.86
C SER A 509 18.65 11.94 -1.07
N THR A 510 18.81 13.26 -1.00
CA THR A 510 20.09 13.97 -1.13
C THR A 510 20.55 14.61 0.18
N SER A 511 20.01 14.15 1.29
CA SER A 511 20.18 14.77 2.61
C SER A 511 21.64 14.90 3.03
N GLU A 512 21.98 15.99 3.71
CA GLU A 512 23.28 16.13 4.38
C GLU A 512 23.47 15.08 5.50
N ASP A 513 22.38 14.48 5.99
CA ASP A 513 22.42 13.36 6.94
C ASP A 513 22.99 12.08 6.31
N LEU A 514 23.04 11.98 4.98
CA LEU A 514 23.67 10.86 4.27
C LEU A 514 25.16 11.05 4.09
N LEU A 515 25.58 12.24 3.63
CA LEU A 515 26.96 12.55 3.30
C LEU A 515 27.18 14.06 3.39
N ARG A 516 28.22 14.47 4.12
CA ARG A 516 28.69 15.86 4.12
C ARG A 516 29.35 16.16 2.78
N ASN A 517 28.66 16.90 1.92
CA ASN A 517 29.26 17.43 0.70
C ASN A 517 30.18 18.61 1.04
N THR A 518 31.49 18.37 1.06
CA THR A 518 32.50 19.40 1.33
C THR A 518 32.90 20.24 0.10
N ILE A 519 32.46 19.84 -1.10
CA ILE A 519 32.81 20.47 -2.38
C ILE A 519 31.72 21.47 -2.84
N GLY A 520 30.52 21.37 -2.28
CA GLY A 520 29.34 22.14 -2.69
C GLY A 520 28.62 21.50 -3.89
N GLY A 521 27.36 21.90 -4.10
CA GLY A 521 26.47 21.33 -5.12
C GLY A 521 25.48 20.29 -4.56
N THR A 522 24.40 20.07 -5.29
CA THR A 522 23.40 19.03 -4.99
C THR A 522 23.66 17.89 -5.97
N ALA A 523 24.19 16.77 -5.50
CA ALA A 523 24.27 15.59 -6.34
C ALA A 523 22.84 15.07 -6.60
N ASP A 524 22.54 14.57 -7.81
CA ASP A 524 21.33 13.81 -8.09
C ASP A 524 21.45 12.44 -7.38
N GLY A 525 21.07 12.39 -6.11
CA GLY A 525 21.10 11.20 -5.25
C GLY A 525 22.48 10.82 -4.67
N PRO A 526 22.53 9.80 -3.80
CA PRO A 526 23.76 9.21 -3.26
C PRO A 526 24.51 8.34 -4.29
#